data_AF-V9V9W6-F1
#
_entry.id   AF-V9V9W6-F1
#
_cell.length_a   1.000
_cell.length_b   1.000
_cell.length_c   1.000
_cell.angle_alpha   90.00
_cell.angle_beta   90.00
_cell.angle_gamma   90.00
#
_symmetry.space_group_name_H-M   'P 1'
#
loop_
_entity.id
_entity.type
_entity.pdbx_description
1 polymer ?
#
loop_
_entity_poly.entity_id
_entity_poly.type
_entity_poly.pdbx_seq_one_letter_code
_entity_poly.pdbx_strand_id
1 'polypeptide(L)'
;MARVFSNAKQAKRYSDRERTAMIAKFRASGMTISNFCKQDDTPSYQVLKAWISELTLNPQSKASTSTSNINMMELNDETSNHSREHCIELMHERLENLQLQLLAIKHEVMKLEQASL
;
A
#
# COMPACT_ATOMS: atom_id res chain seq x y z
N MET A 1 39.30 -32.32 -4.98
CA MET A 1 37.86 -32.00 -4.81
C MET A 1 37.67 -30.51 -5.07
N ALA A 2 37.10 -30.13 -6.22
CA ALA A 2 36.87 -28.73 -6.59
C ALA A 2 35.61 -28.20 -5.88
N ARG A 3 35.73 -27.08 -5.15
CA ARG A 3 34.59 -26.41 -4.53
C ARG A 3 33.81 -25.67 -5.61
N VAL A 4 32.58 -26.11 -5.87
CA VAL A 4 31.64 -25.42 -6.75
C VAL A 4 31.15 -24.19 -6.00
N PHE A 5 31.69 -23.02 -6.34
CA PHE A 5 31.16 -21.75 -5.85
C PHE A 5 29.84 -21.48 -6.56
N SER A 6 28.74 -21.64 -5.83
CA SER A 6 27.41 -21.22 -6.25
C SER A 6 27.45 -19.71 -6.48
N ASN A 7 27.46 -19.28 -7.74
CA ASN A 7 27.28 -17.86 -8.08
C ASN A 7 25.88 -17.45 -7.60
N ALA A 8 25.81 -16.84 -6.41
CA ALA A 8 24.60 -16.21 -5.92
C ALA A 8 24.19 -15.15 -6.95
N LYS A 9 23.09 -15.39 -7.68
CA LYS A 9 22.51 -14.43 -8.62
C LYS A 9 22.32 -13.12 -7.85
N GLN A 10 23.11 -12.11 -8.18
CA GLN A 10 23.00 -10.80 -7.54
C GLN A 10 21.56 -10.32 -7.70
N ALA A 11 20.91 -10.00 -6.57
CA ALA A 11 19.55 -9.50 -6.57
C ALA A 11 19.48 -8.22 -7.42
N LYS A 12 18.56 -8.18 -8.39
CA LYS A 12 18.30 -6.98 -9.22
C LYS A 12 18.08 -5.79 -8.28
N ARG A 13 18.95 -4.78 -8.38
CA ARG A 13 18.81 -3.53 -7.63
C ARG A 13 17.78 -2.67 -8.33
N TYR A 14 16.65 -2.43 -7.68
CA TYR A 14 15.63 -1.52 -8.17
C TYR A 14 15.97 -0.10 -7.70
N SER A 15 15.88 0.86 -8.61
CA SER A 15 15.91 2.28 -8.26
C SER A 15 14.63 2.70 -7.53
N ASP A 16 14.68 3.81 -6.80
CA ASP A 16 13.50 4.36 -6.12
C ASP A 16 12.37 4.66 -7.11
N ARG A 17 12.71 5.13 -8.32
CA ARG A 17 11.74 5.39 -9.39
C ARG A 17 11.04 4.11 -9.85
N GLU A 18 11.77 3.02 -10.01
CA GLU A 18 11.21 1.72 -10.39
C GLU A 18 10.35 1.14 -9.27
N ARG A 19 10.80 1.27 -8.02
CA ARG A 19 10.03 0.87 -6.84
C ARG A 19 8.67 1.57 -6.81
N THR A 20 8.64 2.90 -6.93
CA THR A 20 7.39 3.68 -6.94
C THR A 20 6.48 3.28 -8.11
N ALA A 21 7.05 3.11 -9.31
CA ALA A 21 6.28 2.68 -10.48
C ALA A 21 5.67 1.29 -10.30
N MET A 22 6.40 0.33 -9.71
CA MET A 22 5.90 -1.02 -9.45
C MET A 22 4.78 -1.03 -8.41
N ILE A 23 4.90 -0.23 -7.35
CA ILE A 23 3.85 -0.11 -6.33
C ILE A 23 2.59 0.54 -6.93
N ALA A 24 2.75 1.56 -7.78
CA ALA A 24 1.63 2.17 -8.49
C ALA A 24 0.93 1.17 -9.43
N LYS A 25 1.70 0.38 -10.20
CA LYS A 25 1.17 -0.70 -11.05
C LYS A 25 0.42 -1.76 -10.23
N PHE A 26 0.99 -2.18 -9.11
CA PHE A 26 0.35 -3.13 -8.19
C PHE A 26 -1.00 -2.60 -7.70
N ARG A 27 -1.04 -1.37 -7.17
CA ARG A 27 -2.28 -0.73 -6.70
C ARG A 27 -3.33 -0.60 -7.80
N ALA A 28 -2.92 -0.26 -9.02
CA ALA A 28 -3.83 -0.14 -10.17
C ALA A 28 -4.36 -1.51 -10.66
N SER A 29 -3.61 -2.60 -10.45
CA SER A 29 -4.00 -3.93 -10.93
C SER A 29 -5.16 -4.56 -10.16
N GLY A 30 -5.38 -4.16 -8.90
CA GLY A 30 -6.36 -4.80 -8.01
C GLY A 30 -6.08 -6.27 -7.67
N MET A 31 -4.91 -6.80 -8.06
CA MET A 31 -4.52 -8.19 -7.81
C MET A 31 -3.95 -8.36 -6.40
N THR A 32 -3.94 -9.59 -5.89
CA THR A 32 -3.18 -9.91 -4.67
C THR A 32 -1.67 -9.83 -4.95
N ILE A 33 -0.86 -9.51 -3.93
CA ILE A 33 0.61 -9.41 -4.07
C ILE A 33 1.19 -10.70 -4.68
N SER A 34 0.70 -11.85 -4.24
CA SER A 34 1.13 -13.17 -4.74
C SER A 34 0.87 -13.34 -6.23
N ASN A 35 -0.29 -12.88 -6.73
CA ASN A 35 -0.62 -12.99 -8.15
C ASN A 35 0.10 -11.93 -9.00
N PHE A 36 0.31 -10.73 -8.46
CA PHE A 36 1.08 -9.69 -9.13
C PHE A 36 2.56 -10.10 -9.31
N CYS A 37 3.19 -10.64 -8.27
CA CYS A 37 4.59 -11.08 -8.31
C CYS A 37 4.86 -12.34 -9.16
N LYS A 38 3.81 -12.96 -9.73
CA LYS A 38 3.95 -14.06 -10.69
C LYS A 38 4.06 -13.56 -12.14
N GLN A 39 3.83 -12.28 -12.38
CA GLN A 39 3.96 -11.69 -13.71
C GLN A 39 5.44 -11.49 -14.07
N ASP A 40 5.75 -11.57 -15.36
CA ASP A 40 7.09 -11.27 -15.86
C ASP A 40 7.50 -9.83 -15.52
N ASP A 41 8.79 -9.64 -15.26
CA ASP A 41 9.40 -8.37 -14.84
C ASP A 41 8.96 -7.80 -13.47
N THR A 42 8.19 -8.54 -12.68
CA THR A 42 7.81 -8.07 -11.33
C THR A 42 8.84 -8.42 -10.24
N PRO A 43 8.94 -7.58 -9.19
CA PRO A 43 9.78 -7.90 -8.04
C PRO A 43 9.27 -9.13 -7.32
N SER A 44 10.16 -9.82 -6.60
CA SER A 44 9.77 -10.96 -5.79
C SER A 44 8.76 -10.57 -4.71
N TYR A 45 7.94 -11.53 -4.28
CA TYR A 45 6.91 -11.33 -3.26
C TYR A 45 7.46 -10.62 -2.00
N GLN A 46 8.62 -11.07 -1.51
CA GLN A 46 9.25 -10.51 -0.31
C GLN A 46 9.66 -9.06 -0.50
N VAL A 47 10.19 -8.72 -1.68
CA VAL A 47 10.63 -7.36 -2.01
C VAL A 47 9.43 -6.43 -2.11
N LEU A 48 8.39 -6.81 -2.84
CA LEU A 48 7.20 -5.98 -2.99
C LEU A 48 6.45 -5.80 -1.67
N LYS A 49 6.35 -6.87 -0.87
CA LYS A 49 5.73 -6.83 0.46
C LYS A 49 6.46 -5.83 1.36
N ALA A 50 7.79 -5.91 1.46
CA ALA A 50 8.59 -4.97 2.23
C ALA A 50 8.37 -3.52 1.79
N TRP A 51 8.30 -3.29 0.47
CA TRP A 51 8.10 -1.95 -0.06
C TRP A 51 6.74 -1.34 0.28
N ILE A 52 5.69 -2.15 0.28
CA ILE A 52 4.34 -1.72 0.63
C ILE A 52 4.23 -1.47 2.13
N SER A 53 4.78 -2.38 2.95
CA SER A 53 4.76 -2.26 4.41
C SER A 53 5.48 -1.00 4.91
N GLU A 54 6.60 -0.62 4.29
CA GLU A 54 7.33 0.61 4.63
C GLU A 54 6.50 1.88 4.34
N LEU A 55 5.65 1.87 3.30
CA LEU A 55 4.78 3.00 2.95
C LEU A 55 3.55 3.10 3.86
N THR A 56 3.03 1.97 4.35
CA THR A 56 1.84 1.96 5.23
C THR A 56 2.19 2.28 6.68
N LEU A 57 3.40 1.95 7.14
CA LEU A 57 3.83 2.19 8.52
C LEU A 57 4.39 3.59 8.76
N ASN A 58 4.68 4.37 7.71
CA ASN A 58 5.16 5.73 7.90
C ASN A 58 4.90 6.64 6.68
N PRO A 59 3.83 7.47 6.69
CA PRO A 59 3.64 8.48 5.65
C PRO A 59 4.69 9.61 5.70
N GLN A 60 5.54 9.68 6.72
CA GLN A 60 6.35 10.89 7.00
C GLN A 60 7.84 10.67 7.31
N SER A 61 8.36 9.45 7.37
CA SER A 61 9.81 9.25 7.55
C SER A 61 10.54 9.09 6.23
N LYS A 62 11.33 10.11 5.91
CA LYS A 62 12.33 10.11 4.84
C LYS A 62 13.19 8.84 4.86
N ALA A 63 13.52 8.39 3.65
CA ALA A 63 14.52 7.39 3.32
C ALA A 63 15.67 7.30 4.34
N SER A 64 15.83 6.13 4.95
CA SER A 64 17.12 5.69 5.49
C SER A 64 17.14 4.17 5.48
N THR A 65 17.93 3.66 4.54
CA THR A 65 18.35 2.29 4.38
C THR A 65 18.88 1.70 5.69
N SER A 66 18.39 0.54 6.10
CA SER A 66 19.24 -0.46 6.75
C SER A 66 18.65 -1.85 6.58
N THR A 67 19.27 -2.63 5.70
CA THR A 67 19.07 -4.08 5.55
C THR A 67 19.55 -4.77 6.81
N SER A 68 18.68 -4.89 7.82
CA SER A 68 18.87 -5.84 8.91
C SER A 68 18.12 -7.13 8.58
N ASN A 69 18.85 -8.24 8.56
CA ASN A 69 18.30 -9.59 8.51
C ASN A 69 17.42 -9.82 9.76
N ILE A 70 16.15 -9.45 9.69
CA ILE A 70 15.19 -9.73 10.75
C ILE A 70 14.52 -11.05 10.39
N ASN A 71 14.86 -12.06 11.19
CA ASN A 71 14.19 -13.34 11.26
C ASN A 71 12.76 -13.09 11.76
N MET A 72 11.80 -12.85 10.85
CA MET A 72 10.38 -12.68 11.17
C MET A 72 9.67 -14.03 11.07
N MET A 73 9.86 -14.86 12.11
CA MET A 73 8.94 -15.94 12.41
C MET A 73 7.85 -15.34 13.31
N GLU A 74 6.60 -15.44 12.86
CA GLU A 74 5.37 -15.17 13.62
C GLU A 74 5.10 -13.72 14.08
N LEU A 75 4.56 -12.90 13.19
CA LEU A 75 3.72 -11.74 13.55
C LEU A 75 2.53 -11.64 12.57
N ASN A 76 1.72 -12.69 12.46
CA ASN A 76 0.70 -12.79 11.41
C ASN A 76 -0.76 -12.77 11.87
N ASP A 77 -1.05 -12.61 13.17
CA ASP A 77 -2.45 -12.52 13.65
C ASP A 77 -2.85 -11.13 14.17
N GLU A 78 -2.03 -10.46 14.99
CA GLU A 78 -2.43 -9.17 15.61
C GLU A 78 -2.34 -7.96 14.66
N THR A 79 -1.40 -7.95 13.71
CA THR A 79 -1.25 -6.84 12.77
C THR A 79 -2.34 -6.84 11.68
N SER A 80 -2.92 -8.01 11.39
CA SER A 80 -3.98 -8.16 10.39
C SER A 80 -5.30 -7.56 10.90
N ASN A 81 -5.62 -7.81 12.17
CA ASN A 81 -6.79 -7.19 12.82
C ASN A 81 -6.60 -5.67 12.89
N HIS A 82 -5.47 -5.20 13.43
CA HIS A 82 -5.22 -3.76 13.57
C HIS A 82 -5.29 -3.01 12.22
N SER A 83 -4.78 -3.62 11.14
CA SER A 83 -4.89 -3.06 9.79
C SER A 83 -6.33 -3.02 9.27
N ARG A 84 -7.19 -3.97 9.67
CA ARG A 84 -8.61 -4.00 9.31
C ARG A 84 -9.39 -2.97 10.12
N GLU A 85 -9.17 -2.88 11.43
CA GLU A 85 -9.82 -1.87 12.27
C GLU A 85 -9.50 -0.45 11.79
N HIS A 86 -8.24 -0.16 11.48
CA HIS A 86 -7.85 1.14 10.92
C HIS A 86 -8.50 1.44 9.56
N CYS A 87 -8.67 0.43 8.70
CA CYS A 87 -9.38 0.58 7.43
C CYS A 87 -10.87 0.91 7.64
N ILE A 88 -11.51 0.28 8.62
CA ILE A 88 -12.90 0.54 8.98
C ILE A 88 -13.06 1.98 9.49
N GLU A 89 -12.16 2.44 10.36
CA GLU A 89 -12.15 3.83 10.87
C GLU A 89 -12.04 4.84 9.72
N LEU A 90 -11.11 4.62 8.78
CA LEU A 90 -10.93 5.51 7.64
C LEU A 90 -12.13 5.51 6.70
N MET A 91 -12.80 4.37 6.53
CA MET A 91 -14.05 4.30 5.78
C MET A 91 -15.19 5.07 6.48
N HIS A 92 -15.28 5.01 7.81
CA HIS A 92 -16.24 5.78 8.58
C HIS A 92 -15.99 7.29 8.45
N GLU A 93 -14.76 7.74 8.63
CA GLU A 93 -14.39 9.16 8.47
C GLU A 93 -14.76 9.67 7.07
N ARG A 94 -14.47 8.87 6.03
CA ARG A 94 -14.83 9.23 4.66
C ARG A 94 -16.34 9.31 4.45
N LEU A 95 -17.10 8.39 5.06
CA LEU A 95 -18.55 8.35 4.97
C LEU A 95 -19.19 9.56 5.63
N GLU A 96 -18.73 9.95 6.83
CA GLU A 96 -19.18 11.15 7.53
C GLU A 96 -18.92 12.42 6.69
N ASN A 97 -17.73 12.54 6.11
CA ASN A 97 -17.39 13.67 5.25
C ASN A 97 -18.32 13.77 4.03
N LEU A 98 -18.59 12.63 3.37
CA LEU A 98 -19.52 12.59 2.24
C LEU A 98 -20.96 12.94 2.65
N GLN A 99 -21.41 12.54 3.84
CA GLN A 99 -22.71 12.93 4.36
C GLN A 99 -22.82 14.44 4.60
N LEU A 100 -21.77 15.07 5.15
CA LEU A 100 -21.71 16.52 5.32
C LEU A 100 -21.74 17.25 3.97
N GLN A 101 -20.97 16.79 2.99
CA GLN A 101 -21.00 17.36 1.63
C GLN A 101 -22.39 17.23 1.00
N LEU A 102 -23.05 16.08 1.15
CA LEU A 102 -24.41 15.87 0.66
C LEU A 102 -25.40 16.83 1.31
N LEU A 103 -25.31 17.05 2.63
CA LEU A 103 -26.15 17.99 3.36
C LEU A 103 -25.94 19.43 2.87
N ALA A 104 -24.69 19.84 2.66
CA ALA A 104 -24.38 21.18 2.13
C ALA A 104 -24.98 21.37 0.73
N ILE A 105 -24.84 20.39 -0.15
CA ILE A 105 -25.42 20.41 -1.50
C ILE A 105 -26.96 20.49 -1.41
N LYS A 106 -27.59 19.66 -0.57
CA LYS A 106 -29.04 19.70 -0.37
C LYS A 106 -29.52 21.07 0.10
N HIS A 107 -28.81 21.68 1.04
CA HIS A 107 -29.14 23.01 1.52
C HIS A 107 -29.04 24.08 0.42
N GLU A 108 -28.01 24.01 -0.43
CA GLU A 108 -27.87 24.93 -1.56
C GLU A 108 -28.98 24.74 -2.60
N VAL A 109 -29.36 23.49 -2.89
CA VAL A 109 -30.51 23.19 -3.76
C VAL A 109 -31.79 23.79 -3.20
N MET A 110 -32.08 23.58 -1.91
CA MET A 110 -33.26 24.16 -1.27
C MET A 110 -33.28 25.69 -1.35
N LYS A 111 -32.13 26.34 -1.16
CA LYS A 111 -32.00 27.79 -1.27
C LYS A 111 -32.28 28.27 -2.70
N LEU A 112 -31.78 27.55 -3.70
CA LEU A 112 -32.05 27.87 -5.12
C LEU A 112 -33.52 27.66 -5.49
N GLU A 113 -34.15 26.60 -4.98
CA GLU A 113 -35.58 26.35 -5.17
C GLU A 113 -36.44 27.45 -4.54
N GLN A 114 -36.08 27.91 -3.33
CA GLN A 114 -36.78 29.03 -2.68
C GLN A 114 -36.55 30.38 -3.35
N ALA A 115 -35.38 30.62 -3.94
CA ALA A 115 -35.08 31.83 -4.69
C ALA A 115 -35.71 31.86 -6.10
N SER A 116 -36.19 30.71 -6.59
CA SER A 116 -36.87 30.55 -7.87
C SER A 116 -38.39 30.72 -7.77
N LEU A 117 -38.93 30.95 -6.56
CA LEU A 117 -40.33 31.29 -6.26
C LEU A 117 -40.47 32.79 -6.00
#